data_AF-A0A1Z5L799-F1
#
_entry.id   AF-A0A1Z5L799-F1
#
_cell.length_a   1.000
_cell.length_b   1.000
_cell.length_c   1.000
_cell.angle_alpha   90.00
_cell.angle_beta   90.00
_cell.angle_gamma   90.00
#
_symmetry.space_group_name_H-M   'P 1'
#
loop_
_entity.id
_entity.type
_entity.pdbx_description
1 polymer ?
#
loop_
_entity_poly.entity_id
_entity_poly.type
_entity_poly.pdbx_seq_one_letter_code
_entity_poly.pdbx_strand_id
1 'polypeptide(L)'
;MIGAVCYAELGTSIPRSGGDYAYVLEAFGPLAAFLRLWVTVLVVQPASLAVLSLSFATYMVRPLFPDCEPPDSALRLLAIVCLLFLTYINCRSVKLAMGVQDIFTTAKLAALGLIIITGLVRICQGEVGSLNGGFSDEYTASGISLAFYAGLFSYGGWNYLNYVSEELKEPEKNLPRAIYIGISLVTVVYVLANVAYFTVVTPQEMLSSPAVAVSFAQRMFGVMAWIMPVFVGLSTFLHSGCLE
;
A
#
# COMPACT_ATOMS: atom_id res chain seq x y z
N MET A 1 10.27 -9.91 -5.64
CA MET A 1 10.52 -10.64 -6.90
C MET A 1 10.73 -12.13 -6.67
N ILE A 2 11.78 -12.56 -5.96
CA ILE A 2 12.11 -13.99 -5.76
C ILE A 2 10.92 -14.78 -5.19
N GLY A 3 10.34 -14.32 -4.09
CA GLY A 3 9.18 -14.99 -3.48
C GLY A 3 7.95 -15.07 -4.40
N ALA A 4 7.73 -14.07 -5.25
CA ALA A 4 6.62 -14.06 -6.20
C ALA A 4 6.83 -15.06 -7.35
N VAL A 5 8.07 -15.26 -7.80
CA VAL A 5 8.39 -16.27 -8.82
C VAL A 5 8.22 -17.69 -8.27
N CYS A 6 8.69 -17.95 -7.05
CA CYS A 6 8.41 -19.24 -6.37
C CYS A 6 6.91 -19.47 -6.25
N TYR A 7 6.15 -18.44 -5.88
CA TYR A 7 4.69 -18.52 -5.80
C TYR A 7 4.03 -18.76 -7.17
N ALA A 8 4.56 -18.16 -8.23
CA ALA A 8 4.08 -18.38 -9.59
C ALA A 8 4.26 -19.84 -10.02
N GLU A 9 5.40 -20.45 -9.69
CA GLU A 9 5.66 -21.87 -9.95
C GLU A 9 4.64 -22.76 -9.23
N LEU A 10 4.34 -22.46 -7.95
CA LEU A 10 3.26 -23.15 -7.23
C LEU A 10 1.89 -22.94 -7.90
N GLY A 11 1.57 -21.72 -8.34
CA GLY A 11 0.29 -21.43 -9.00
C GLY A 11 0.13 -22.04 -10.38
N THR A 12 1.23 -22.31 -11.08
CA THR A 12 1.20 -23.04 -12.35
C THR A 12 1.21 -24.56 -12.18
N SER A 13 1.79 -25.08 -11.09
CA SER A 13 1.86 -26.52 -10.82
C SER A 13 0.61 -27.05 -10.11
N ILE A 14 -0.03 -26.24 -9.27
CA ILE A 14 -1.27 -26.55 -8.57
C ILE A 14 -2.35 -25.56 -9.03
N PRO A 15 -3.01 -25.82 -10.18
CA PRO A 15 -4.05 -24.94 -10.72
C PRO A 15 -5.37 -25.19 -9.97
N ARG A 16 -5.40 -24.77 -8.70
CA ARG A 16 -6.59 -24.76 -7.87
C ARG A 16 -6.82 -23.36 -7.29
N SER A 17 -8.07 -22.92 -7.35
CA SER A 17 -8.56 -21.76 -6.64
C SER A 17 -8.27 -21.85 -5.14
N GLY A 18 -7.86 -20.73 -4.54
CA GLY A 18 -7.56 -20.62 -3.10
C GLY A 18 -6.12 -20.26 -2.74
N GLY A 19 -5.22 -20.14 -3.73
CA GLY A 19 -3.86 -19.62 -3.56
C GLY A 19 -3.10 -20.34 -2.43
N ASP A 20 -2.64 -19.57 -1.43
CA ASP A 20 -1.84 -20.07 -0.31
C ASP A 20 -2.50 -21.25 0.42
N TYR A 21 -3.83 -21.25 0.55
CA TYR A 21 -4.56 -22.35 1.20
C TYR A 21 -4.44 -23.64 0.40
N ALA A 22 -4.66 -23.58 -0.92
CA ALA A 22 -4.59 -24.74 -1.80
C ALA A 22 -3.17 -25.33 -1.84
N TYR A 23 -2.15 -24.48 -1.83
CA TYR A 23 -0.74 -24.92 -1.79
C TYR A 23 -0.38 -25.65 -0.51
N VAL A 24 -0.80 -25.11 0.64
CA VAL A 24 -0.53 -25.74 1.94
C VAL A 24 -1.34 -27.03 2.10
N LEU A 25 -2.57 -27.07 1.56
CA LEU A 25 -3.40 -28.28 1.57
C LEU A 25 -2.75 -29.44 0.80
N GLU A 26 -2.21 -29.17 -0.38
CA GLU A 26 -1.57 -30.19 -1.21
C GLU A 26 -0.23 -30.65 -0.60
N ALA A 27 0.56 -29.73 -0.03
CA ALA A 27 1.89 -30.05 0.49
C ALA A 27 1.90 -30.64 1.91
N PHE A 28 1.03 -30.15 2.81
CA PHE A 28 1.08 -30.44 4.25
C PHE A 28 -0.24 -31.01 4.82
N GLY A 29 -1.27 -31.13 3.99
CA GLY A 29 -2.55 -31.71 4.38
C GLY A 29 -3.52 -30.75 5.10
N PRO A 30 -4.66 -31.27 5.57
CA PRO A 30 -5.81 -30.45 5.95
C PRO A 30 -5.60 -29.61 7.22
N LEU A 31 -4.85 -30.11 8.22
CA LEU A 31 -4.63 -29.37 9.47
C LEU A 31 -3.79 -28.10 9.24
N ALA A 32 -2.69 -28.21 8.49
CA ALA A 32 -1.83 -27.07 8.17
C ALA A 32 -2.58 -26.03 7.31
N ALA A 33 -3.36 -26.50 6.35
CA ALA A 33 -4.20 -25.63 5.52
C ALA A 33 -5.27 -24.91 6.34
N PHE A 34 -5.92 -25.62 7.27
CA PHE A 34 -6.87 -25.01 8.21
C PHE A 34 -6.23 -23.94 9.07
N LEU A 35 -5.04 -24.20 9.65
CA LEU A 35 -4.32 -23.21 10.46
C LEU A 35 -3.93 -21.98 9.64
N ARG A 36 -3.49 -22.16 8.39
CA ARG A 36 -3.19 -21.07 7.46
C ARG A 36 -4.42 -20.19 7.21
N LEU A 37 -5.57 -20.81 6.94
CA LEU A 37 -6.84 -20.11 6.73
C LEU A 37 -7.31 -19.39 8.01
N TRP A 38 -7.23 -20.07 9.16
CA TRP A 38 -7.59 -19.54 10.47
C TRP A 38 -6.82 -18.25 10.79
N VAL A 39 -5.50 -18.25 10.59
CA VAL A 39 -4.66 -17.08 10.81
C VAL A 39 -4.99 -15.96 9.81
N THR A 40 -5.24 -16.28 8.53
CA THR A 40 -5.65 -15.26 7.54
C THR A 40 -6.93 -14.54 7.97
N VAL A 41 -7.98 -15.31 8.24
CA VAL A 41 -9.34 -14.79 8.44
C VAL A 41 -9.48 -14.09 9.79
N LEU A 42 -8.83 -14.59 10.85
CA LEU A 42 -9.01 -14.03 12.19
C LEU A 42 -7.95 -13.00 12.59
N VAL A 43 -6.76 -13.04 11.99
CA VAL A 43 -5.65 -12.19 12.41
C VAL A 43 -5.25 -11.24 11.29
N VAL A 44 -4.83 -11.77 10.15
CA VAL A 44 -4.18 -10.97 9.10
C VAL A 44 -5.15 -9.98 8.45
N GLN A 45 -6.32 -10.45 8.02
CA GLN A 45 -7.27 -9.61 7.29
C GLN A 45 -7.95 -8.57 8.19
N PRO A 46 -8.47 -8.92 9.38
CA PRO A 46 -9.05 -7.93 10.29
C PRO A 46 -8.02 -6.88 10.75
N ALA A 47 -6.78 -7.27 11.03
CA ALA A 47 -5.73 -6.33 11.42
C ALA A 47 -5.39 -5.36 10.29
N SER A 48 -5.30 -5.85 9.05
CA SER A 48 -5.05 -5.02 7.88
C SER A 48 -6.16 -3.99 7.67
N LEU A 49 -7.43 -4.41 7.77
CA LEU A 49 -8.59 -3.51 7.70
C LEU A 49 -8.60 -2.48 8.84
N ALA A 50 -8.23 -2.88 10.06
CA ALA A 50 -8.12 -1.98 11.20
C ALA A 50 -7.03 -0.92 10.99
N VAL A 51 -5.84 -1.30 10.51
CA VAL A 51 -4.74 -0.36 10.23
C VAL A 51 -5.14 0.65 9.15
N LEU A 52 -5.79 0.19 8.07
CA LEU A 52 -6.23 1.07 6.98
C LEU A 52 -7.34 2.04 7.43
N SER A 53 -8.33 1.57 8.19
CA SER A 53 -9.41 2.41 8.70
C SER A 53 -8.94 3.43 9.74
N LEU A 54 -8.00 3.05 10.62
CA LEU A 54 -7.36 3.98 11.55
C LEU A 54 -6.49 5.01 10.82
N SER A 55 -5.78 4.59 9.77
CA SER A 55 -5.01 5.51 8.92
C SER A 55 -5.96 6.54 8.30
N PHE A 56 -7.07 6.10 7.69
CA PHE A 56 -8.09 6.98 7.15
C PHE A 56 -8.60 7.99 8.19
N ALA A 57 -8.98 7.51 9.38
CA ALA A 57 -9.47 8.37 10.44
C ALA A 57 -8.44 9.44 10.85
N THR A 58 -7.18 9.03 11.01
CA THR A 58 -6.08 9.96 11.32
C THR A 58 -5.92 11.02 10.22
N TYR A 59 -5.91 10.63 8.94
CA TYR A 59 -5.78 11.57 7.83
C TYR A 59 -6.96 12.55 7.72
N MET A 60 -8.18 12.12 8.06
CA MET A 60 -9.38 12.97 8.01
C MET A 60 -9.49 13.93 9.19
N VAL A 61 -9.04 13.51 10.37
CA VAL A 61 -9.16 14.31 11.60
C VAL A 61 -7.97 15.25 11.79
N ARG A 62 -6.78 14.91 11.26
CA ARG A 62 -5.56 15.73 11.44
C ARG A 62 -5.72 17.20 11.02
N PRO A 63 -6.41 17.55 9.92
CA PRO A 63 -6.63 18.96 9.56
C PRO A 63 -7.48 19.74 10.58
N LEU A 64 -8.33 19.07 11.35
CA LEU A 64 -9.16 19.68 12.39
C LEU A 64 -8.40 19.91 13.71
N PHE A 65 -7.30 19.18 13.91
CA PHE A 65 -6.40 19.28 15.06
C PHE A 65 -4.97 19.52 14.58
N PRO A 66 -4.66 20.70 14.02
CA PRO A 66 -3.34 21.00 13.47
C PRO A 66 -2.25 21.07 14.54
N ASP A 67 -2.58 21.62 15.72
CA ASP A 67 -1.61 21.92 16.79
C ASP A 67 -1.64 20.93 17.96
N CYS A 68 -2.51 19.92 17.92
CA CYS A 68 -2.68 18.96 19.02
C CYS A 68 -2.97 17.55 18.50
N GLU A 69 -2.74 16.55 19.36
CA GLU A 69 -3.11 15.18 19.04
C GLU A 69 -4.63 15.01 19.10
N PRO A 70 -5.25 14.45 18.05
CA PRO A 70 -6.68 14.19 18.06
C PRO A 70 -7.02 13.12 19.11
N PRO A 71 -8.17 13.22 19.80
CA PRO A 71 -8.53 12.28 20.83
C PRO A 71 -8.73 10.85 20.27
N ASP A 72 -8.10 9.87 20.90
CA ASP A 72 -8.13 8.45 20.50
C ASP A 72 -9.54 7.89 20.30
N SER A 73 -10.49 8.29 21.15
CA SER A 73 -11.88 7.86 21.07
C SER A 73 -12.55 8.33 19.76
N ALA A 74 -12.24 9.53 19.29
CA ALA A 74 -12.79 10.07 18.05
C ALA A 74 -12.20 9.35 16.83
N LEU A 75 -10.89 9.07 16.83
CA LEU A 75 -10.24 8.30 15.77
C LEU A 75 -10.83 6.89 15.64
N ARG A 76 -10.98 6.19 16.78
CA ARG A 76 -11.56 4.84 16.80
C ARG A 76 -13.02 4.82 16.37
N LEU A 77 -13.83 5.76 16.85
CA LEU A 77 -15.25 5.85 16.47
C LEU A 77 -15.38 6.13 14.96
N LEU A 78 -14.58 7.05 14.42
CA LEU A 78 -14.60 7.36 13.00
C LEU A 78 -14.14 6.15 12.15
N ALA A 79 -13.10 5.44 12.58
CA ALA A 79 -12.64 4.22 11.91
C ALA A 79 -13.74 3.13 11.90
N ILE A 80 -14.47 2.94 13.00
CA ILE A 80 -15.58 1.98 13.08
C ILE A 80 -16.74 2.39 12.15
N VAL A 81 -17.17 3.65 12.20
CA VAL A 81 -18.23 4.16 11.32
C VAL A 81 -17.86 3.98 9.86
N CYS A 82 -16.60 4.27 9.53
CA CYS A 82 -16.02 4.07 8.20
C CYS A 82 -16.09 2.61 7.75
N LEU A 83 -15.64 1.66 8.59
CA LEU A 83 -15.73 0.22 8.28
C LEU A 83 -17.17 -0.24 8.07
N LEU A 84 -18.10 0.15 8.95
CA LEU A 84 -19.51 -0.23 8.82
C LEU A 84 -20.14 0.33 7.54
N PHE A 85 -19.81 1.57 7.18
CA PHE A 85 -20.28 2.20 5.97
C PHE A 85 -19.75 1.50 4.70
N LEU A 86 -18.47 1.12 4.68
CA LEU A 86 -17.89 0.34 3.59
C LEU A 86 -18.53 -1.03 3.45
N THR A 87 -18.68 -1.75 4.56
CA THR A 87 -19.36 -3.05 4.57
C THR A 87 -20.78 -2.91 4.02
N TYR A 88 -21.50 -1.86 4.41
CA TYR A 88 -22.84 -1.58 3.88
C TYR A 88 -22.85 -1.34 2.36
N ILE A 89 -21.94 -0.51 1.83
CA ILE A 89 -21.83 -0.27 0.38
C ILE A 89 -21.51 -1.57 -0.36
N ASN A 90 -20.55 -2.35 0.14
CA ASN A 90 -20.15 -3.62 -0.47
C ASN A 90 -21.29 -4.63 -0.48
N CYS A 91 -22.03 -4.76 0.63
CA CYS A 91 -23.22 -5.60 0.69
C CYS A 91 -24.36 -5.11 -0.23
N ARG A 92 -24.45 -3.80 -0.50
CA ARG A 92 -25.53 -3.22 -1.31
C ARG A 92 -25.26 -3.29 -2.81
N SER A 93 -24.06 -2.96 -3.26
CA SER A 93 -23.67 -3.00 -4.67
C SER A 93 -22.16 -3.01 -4.85
N VAL A 94 -21.63 -4.19 -5.19
CA VAL A 94 -20.22 -4.36 -5.57
C VAL A 94 -19.85 -3.50 -6.80
N LYS A 95 -20.80 -3.24 -7.71
CA LYS A 95 -20.56 -2.39 -8.90
C LYS A 95 -20.26 -0.94 -8.53
N LEU A 96 -20.92 -0.41 -7.50
CA LEU A 96 -20.62 0.94 -7.00
C LEU A 96 -19.25 0.96 -6.33
N ALA A 97 -18.93 -0.03 -5.50
CA ALA A 97 -17.62 -0.15 -4.86
C ALA A 97 -16.48 -0.21 -5.90
N MET A 98 -16.62 -1.04 -6.93
CA MET A 98 -15.64 -1.17 -8.02
C MET A 98 -15.47 0.14 -8.81
N GLY A 99 -16.56 0.82 -9.17
CA GLY A 99 -16.48 2.07 -9.92
C GLY A 99 -15.78 3.19 -9.13
N VAL A 100 -16.08 3.29 -7.83
CA VAL A 100 -15.39 4.24 -6.96
C VAL A 100 -13.91 3.85 -6.84
N GLN A 101 -13.58 2.57 -6.64
CA GLN A 101 -12.20 2.11 -6.51
C GLN A 101 -11.35 2.41 -7.75
N ASP A 102 -11.89 2.26 -8.95
CA ASP A 102 -11.19 2.54 -10.20
C ASP A 102 -10.82 4.03 -10.33
N ILE A 103 -11.75 4.92 -9.98
CA ILE A 103 -11.51 6.37 -9.93
C ILE A 103 -10.36 6.68 -8.97
N PHE A 104 -10.38 6.11 -7.75
CA PHE A 104 -9.33 6.38 -6.76
C PHE A 104 -7.98 5.75 -7.10
N THR A 105 -7.99 4.59 -7.77
CA THR A 105 -6.77 3.96 -8.26
C THR A 105 -6.12 4.83 -9.33
N THR A 106 -6.91 5.31 -10.30
CA THR A 106 -6.44 6.23 -11.34
C THR A 106 -5.90 7.53 -10.75
N ALA A 107 -6.64 8.11 -9.80
CA ALA A 107 -6.24 9.28 -9.04
C ALA A 107 -4.90 9.08 -8.29
N LYS A 108 -4.71 7.94 -7.62
CA LYS A 108 -3.47 7.61 -6.90
C LYS A 108 -2.28 7.53 -7.86
N LEU A 109 -2.46 6.90 -9.02
CA LEU A 109 -1.42 6.83 -10.05
C LEU A 109 -1.08 8.20 -10.61
N ALA A 110 -2.07 9.06 -10.84
CA ALA A 110 -1.86 10.44 -11.28
C ALA A 110 -1.09 11.27 -10.24
N ALA A 111 -1.45 11.15 -8.96
CA ALA A 111 -0.75 11.84 -7.87
C ALA A 111 0.71 11.38 -7.75
N LEU A 112 0.98 10.08 -7.84
CA LEU A 112 2.34 9.54 -7.86
C LEU A 112 3.13 10.05 -9.08
N GLY A 113 2.51 10.08 -10.25
CA GLY A 113 3.11 10.65 -11.46
C GLY A 113 3.51 12.12 -11.27
N LEU A 114 2.65 12.93 -10.67
CA LEU A 114 2.93 14.33 -10.36
C LEU A 114 4.12 14.49 -9.40
N ILE A 115 4.19 13.69 -8.33
CA ILE A 115 5.31 13.70 -7.38
C ILE A 115 6.63 13.36 -8.09
N ILE A 116 6.64 12.33 -8.93
CA ILE A 116 7.84 11.92 -9.66
C ILE A 116 8.28 13.01 -10.65
N ILE A 117 7.36 13.56 -11.44
CA ILE A 117 7.67 14.61 -12.42
C ILE A 117 8.23 15.86 -11.72
N THR A 118 7.58 16.30 -10.63
CA THR A 118 8.04 17.47 -9.87
C THR A 118 9.43 17.26 -9.26
N GLY A 119 9.69 16.08 -8.67
CA GLY A 119 11.02 15.73 -8.18
C GLY A 119 12.09 15.74 -9.27
N LEU A 120 11.80 15.18 -10.44
CA LEU A 120 12.73 15.18 -11.59
C LEU A 120 13.02 16.60 -12.10
N VAL A 121 12.00 17.46 -12.19
CA VAL A 121 12.18 18.87 -12.59
C VAL A 121 13.10 19.61 -11.60
N ARG A 122 12.93 19.43 -10.29
CA ARG A 122 13.81 20.05 -9.28
C ARG A 122 15.26 19.58 -9.39
N ILE A 123 15.47 18.28 -9.64
CA ILE A 123 16.81 17.74 -9.89
C ILE A 123 17.44 18.39 -11.13
N CYS A 124 16.68 18.52 -12.22
CA CYS A 124 17.15 19.21 -13.44
C CYS A 124 17.44 20.70 -13.22
N GLN A 125 16.78 21.35 -12.26
CA GLN A 125 17.05 22.73 -11.85
C GLN A 125 18.27 22.87 -10.92
N GLY A 126 18.91 21.76 -10.54
CA GLY A 126 20.06 21.73 -9.63
C GLY A 126 19.69 21.70 -8.14
N GLU A 127 18.39 21.61 -7.81
CA GLU A 127 17.89 21.56 -6.44
C GLU A 127 17.84 20.11 -5.95
N VAL A 128 19.00 19.58 -5.59
CA VAL A 128 19.15 18.18 -5.13
C VAL A 128 18.78 17.96 -3.65
N GLY A 129 18.38 19.01 -2.94
CA GLY A 129 17.86 18.93 -1.56
C GLY A 129 18.76 18.12 -0.63
N SER A 130 18.19 17.07 -0.03
CA SER A 130 18.87 16.16 0.90
C SER A 130 19.47 14.91 0.24
N LEU A 131 19.58 14.87 -1.08
CA LEU A 131 20.21 13.74 -1.79
C LEU A 131 21.73 13.67 -1.53
N ASN A 132 22.36 14.77 -1.16
CA ASN A 132 23.78 14.83 -0.82
C ASN A 132 24.00 14.46 0.65
N GLY A 133 24.69 13.34 0.92
CA GLY A 133 25.13 12.95 2.28
C GLY A 133 24.42 11.73 2.90
N GLY A 134 23.62 10.97 2.14
CA GLY A 134 22.76 9.90 2.68
C GLY A 134 23.42 8.66 3.28
N PHE A 135 24.75 8.59 3.40
CA PHE A 135 25.48 7.43 3.93
C PHE A 135 26.18 7.69 5.27
N SER A 136 25.89 8.80 5.95
CA SER A 136 26.61 9.26 7.14
C SER A 136 26.25 8.57 8.46
N ASP A 137 25.21 7.74 8.49
CA ASP A 137 24.65 7.21 9.73
C ASP A 137 25.23 5.84 10.14
N GLU A 138 25.18 5.54 11.44
CA GLU A 138 25.55 4.23 11.98
C GLU A 138 24.48 3.18 11.68
N TYR A 139 24.87 2.13 10.95
CA TYR A 139 23.97 1.04 10.59
C TYR A 139 23.94 -0.02 11.69
N THR A 140 22.77 -0.24 12.29
CA THR A 140 22.53 -1.37 13.20
C THR A 140 21.77 -2.47 12.49
N ALA A 141 22.08 -3.73 12.82
CA ALA A 141 21.37 -4.88 12.25
C ALA A 141 19.85 -4.85 12.54
N SER A 142 19.46 -4.34 13.71
CA SER A 142 18.06 -4.13 14.09
C SER A 142 17.38 -3.00 13.30
N GLY A 143 18.09 -1.90 13.02
CA GLY A 143 17.58 -0.82 12.18
C GLY A 143 17.33 -1.29 10.75
N ILE A 144 18.26 -2.06 10.19
CA ILE A 144 18.13 -2.64 8.85
C ILE A 144 16.93 -3.59 8.80
N SER A 145 16.76 -4.49 9.79
CA SER A 145 15.63 -5.44 9.77
C SER A 145 14.27 -4.75 9.89
N LEU A 146 14.15 -3.72 10.71
CA LEU A 146 12.91 -2.93 10.83
C LEU A 146 12.60 -2.17 9.52
N ALA A 147 13.64 -1.62 8.86
CA ALA A 147 13.48 -0.97 7.57
C ALA A 147 13.00 -1.96 6.49
N PHE A 148 13.54 -3.19 6.47
CA PHE A 148 13.05 -4.25 5.58
C PHE A 148 11.60 -4.61 5.86
N TYR A 149 11.18 -4.68 7.12
CA TYR A 149 9.80 -4.96 7.49
C TYR A 149 8.83 -3.91 6.94
N ALA A 150 9.13 -2.62 7.16
CA ALA A 150 8.33 -1.52 6.63
C ALA A 150 8.33 -1.47 5.08
N GLY A 151 9.49 -1.75 4.47
CA GLY A 151 9.61 -1.87 3.03
C GLY A 151 8.75 -3.00 2.45
N LEU A 152 8.83 -4.21 3.03
CA LEU A 152 8.05 -5.37 2.59
C LEU A 152 6.55 -5.15 2.73
N PHE A 153 6.11 -4.46 3.79
CA PHE A 153 4.71 -4.07 3.95
C PHE A 153 4.21 -3.23 2.76
N SER A 154 5.05 -2.31 2.26
CA SER A 154 4.71 -1.46 1.10
C SER A 154 4.58 -2.22 -0.21
N TYR A 155 5.22 -3.39 -0.33
CA TYR A 155 5.09 -4.30 -1.47
C TYR A 155 4.00 -5.36 -1.27
N GLY A 156 3.24 -5.31 -0.17
CA GLY A 156 2.19 -6.28 0.15
C GLY A 156 1.21 -6.50 -1.00
N GLY A 157 0.72 -7.74 -1.11
CA GLY A 157 -0.31 -8.14 -2.09
C GLY A 157 0.19 -8.78 -3.37
N TRP A 158 1.50 -9.01 -3.51
CA TRP A 158 2.06 -9.77 -4.64
C TRP A 158 1.58 -11.23 -4.72
N ASN A 159 1.11 -11.82 -3.62
CA ASN A 159 0.60 -13.19 -3.56
C ASN A 159 -0.82 -13.31 -4.15
N TYR A 160 -1.62 -12.24 -4.17
CA TYR A 160 -3.01 -12.27 -4.64
C TYR A 160 -3.15 -12.62 -6.13
N LEU A 161 -2.13 -12.36 -6.95
CA LEU A 161 -2.11 -12.74 -8.37
C LEU A 161 -2.32 -14.24 -8.61
N ASN A 162 -1.91 -15.08 -7.63
CA ASN A 162 -2.07 -16.52 -7.72
C ASN A 162 -3.50 -16.99 -7.43
N TYR A 163 -4.34 -16.17 -6.80
CA TYR A 163 -5.72 -16.53 -6.48
C TYR A 163 -6.62 -16.43 -7.72
N VAL A 164 -6.20 -15.64 -8.71
CA VAL A 164 -6.90 -15.44 -9.99
C VAL A 164 -6.18 -16.15 -11.15
N SER A 165 -5.31 -17.12 -10.84
CA SER A 165 -4.54 -17.85 -11.86
C SER A 165 -5.44 -18.64 -12.81
N GLU A 166 -6.59 -19.14 -12.33
CA GLU A 166 -7.58 -19.87 -13.14
C GLU A 166 -8.28 -18.97 -14.18
N GLU A 167 -8.34 -17.66 -13.95
CA GLU A 167 -8.95 -16.68 -14.85
C GLU A 167 -7.96 -16.12 -15.90
N LEU A 168 -6.66 -16.45 -15.76
CA LEU A 168 -5.62 -16.00 -16.69
C LEU A 168 -5.61 -16.86 -17.96
N LYS A 169 -5.64 -16.21 -19.12
CA LYS A 169 -5.32 -16.86 -20.39
C LYS A 169 -3.84 -17.26 -20.41
N GLU A 170 -3.51 -18.52 -20.69
CA GLU A 170 -2.13 -19.06 -20.69
C GLU A 170 -1.33 -18.71 -19.40
N PRO A 171 -1.76 -19.20 -18.22
CA PRO A 171 -1.18 -18.80 -16.93
C PRO A 171 0.32 -19.10 -16.84
N GLU A 172 0.78 -20.22 -17.40
CA GLU A 172 2.21 -20.62 -17.42
C GLU A 172 3.15 -19.56 -18.02
N LYS A 173 2.66 -18.76 -18.99
CA LYS A 173 3.46 -17.70 -19.62
C LYS A 173 3.10 -16.33 -19.08
N ASN A 174 1.81 -16.07 -18.89
CA ASN A 174 1.32 -14.73 -18.59
C ASN A 174 1.45 -14.38 -17.10
N LEU A 175 1.32 -15.34 -16.19
CA LEU A 175 1.54 -15.12 -14.76
C LEU A 175 2.99 -14.68 -14.45
N PRO A 176 4.05 -15.42 -14.86
CA PRO A 176 5.41 -14.98 -14.58
C PRO A 176 5.74 -13.65 -15.29
N ARG A 177 5.28 -13.44 -16.53
CA ARG A 177 5.46 -12.15 -17.23
C ARG A 177 4.81 -10.99 -16.48
N ALA A 178 3.59 -11.17 -16.00
CA ALA A 178 2.88 -10.15 -15.22
C ALA A 178 3.62 -9.83 -13.91
N ILE A 179 4.16 -10.84 -13.23
CA ILE A 179 4.95 -10.66 -12.01
C ILE A 179 6.24 -9.90 -12.29
N TYR A 180 7.02 -10.28 -13.31
CA TYR A 180 8.27 -9.60 -13.65
C TYR A 180 8.03 -8.14 -14.03
N ILE A 181 7.04 -7.86 -14.89
CA ILE A 181 6.75 -6.50 -15.33
C ILE A 181 6.17 -5.68 -14.17
N GLY A 182 5.17 -6.22 -13.47
CA GLY A 182 4.46 -5.52 -12.40
C GLY A 182 5.36 -5.17 -11.22
N ILE A 183 6.08 -6.15 -10.66
CA ILE A 183 6.95 -5.89 -9.50
C ILE A 183 8.12 -4.96 -9.86
N SER A 184 8.69 -5.09 -11.06
CA SER A 184 9.78 -4.20 -11.50
C SER A 184 9.28 -2.77 -11.67
N LEU A 185 8.11 -2.59 -12.29
CA LEU A 185 7.50 -1.27 -12.44
C LEU A 185 7.21 -0.61 -11.09
N VAL A 186 6.61 -1.36 -10.15
CA VAL A 186 6.35 -0.86 -8.78
C VAL A 186 7.66 -0.46 -8.10
N THR A 187 8.71 -1.27 -8.25
CA THR A 187 10.03 -0.95 -7.69
C THR A 187 10.58 0.37 -8.22
N VAL A 188 10.53 0.57 -9.53
CA VAL A 188 10.99 1.81 -10.17
C VAL A 188 10.18 3.01 -9.67
N VAL A 189 8.85 2.89 -9.63
CA VAL A 189 7.97 3.96 -9.14
C VAL A 189 8.27 4.31 -7.68
N TYR A 190 8.45 3.30 -6.82
CA TYR A 190 8.73 3.52 -5.40
C TYR A 190 10.10 4.19 -5.18
N VAL A 191 11.12 3.77 -5.92
CA VAL A 191 12.45 4.42 -5.87
C VAL A 191 12.36 5.86 -6.34
N LEU A 192 11.72 6.13 -7.49
CA LEU A 192 11.57 7.47 -8.03
C LEU A 192 10.76 8.39 -7.10
N ALA A 193 9.69 7.88 -6.49
CA ALA A 193 8.91 8.64 -5.52
C ALA A 193 9.72 8.99 -4.26
N ASN A 194 10.54 8.06 -3.74
CA ASN A 194 11.42 8.34 -2.62
C ASN A 194 12.50 9.39 -2.97
N VAL A 195 13.12 9.25 -4.15
CA VAL A 195 14.07 10.27 -4.66
C VAL A 195 13.40 11.63 -4.74
N ALA A 196 12.18 11.71 -5.27
CA ALA A 196 11.41 12.95 -5.32
C ALA A 196 11.16 13.53 -3.92
N TYR A 197 10.78 12.72 -2.93
CA TYR A 197 10.61 13.20 -1.55
C TYR A 197 11.86 13.85 -0.99
N PHE A 198 13.05 13.26 -1.18
CA PHE A 198 14.31 13.81 -0.67
C PHE A 198 14.76 15.11 -1.36
N THR A 199 14.19 15.47 -2.51
CA THR A 199 14.45 16.78 -3.16
C THR A 199 13.70 17.94 -2.50
N VAL A 200 12.66 17.65 -1.71
CA VAL A 200 11.74 18.67 -1.16
C VAL A 200 11.69 18.64 0.37
N VAL A 201 11.65 17.44 0.95
CA VAL A 201 11.43 17.19 2.37
C VAL A 201 12.74 16.70 2.99
N THR A 202 13.12 17.28 4.14
CA THR A 202 14.36 16.87 4.82
C THR A 202 14.15 15.57 5.61
N PRO A 203 15.20 14.77 5.88
CA PRO A 203 15.07 13.55 6.68
C PRO A 203 14.41 13.77 8.05
N GLN A 204 14.73 14.87 8.73
CA GLN A 204 14.15 15.22 10.03
C GLN A 204 12.64 15.49 9.95
N GLU A 205 12.19 16.12 8.85
CA GLU A 205 10.78 16.36 8.59
C GLU A 205 10.05 15.07 8.19
N MET A 206 10.70 14.16 7.46
CA MET A 206 10.14 12.83 7.17
C MET A 206 9.93 11.99 8.42
N LEU A 207 10.85 12.08 9.40
CA LEU A 207 10.77 11.34 10.66
C LEU A 207 9.73 11.92 11.64
N SER A 208 9.50 13.24 11.58
CA SER A 208 8.53 13.91 12.47
C SER A 208 7.13 14.00 11.87
N SER A 209 6.99 13.87 10.55
CA SER A 209 5.70 13.92 9.88
C SER A 209 5.06 12.53 9.80
N PRO A 210 3.84 12.34 10.33
CA PRO A 210 3.10 11.10 10.13
C PRO A 210 2.66 10.91 8.67
N ALA A 211 2.85 11.92 7.81
CA ALA A 211 2.30 11.99 6.46
C ALA A 211 3.26 12.67 5.48
N VAL A 212 4.33 11.97 5.07
CA VAL A 212 5.37 12.51 4.17
C VAL A 212 4.80 13.10 2.87
N ALA A 213 3.82 12.43 2.26
CA ALA A 213 3.21 12.89 1.01
C ALA A 213 2.43 14.22 1.19
N VAL A 214 1.86 14.45 2.38
CA VAL A 214 1.18 15.71 2.71
C VAL A 214 2.20 16.82 2.92
N SER A 215 3.29 16.54 3.65
CA SER A 215 4.40 17.50 3.83
C SER A 215 5.01 17.92 2.50
N PHE A 216 5.22 16.97 1.59
CA PHE A 216 5.67 17.26 0.21
C PHE A 216 4.69 18.19 -0.50
N ALA A 217 3.39 17.90 -0.46
CA ALA A 217 2.39 18.70 -1.13
C ALA A 217 2.19 20.09 -0.49
N GLN A 218 2.36 20.24 0.81
CA GLN A 218 2.37 21.54 1.48
C GLN A 218 3.51 22.41 0.96
N ARG A 219 4.71 21.85 0.79
CA ARG A 219 5.86 22.58 0.26
C ARG A 219 5.75 22.93 -1.22
N MET A 220 5.15 22.04 -2.03
CA MET A 220 5.09 22.22 -3.49
C MET A 220 3.82 22.92 -3.99
N PHE A 221 2.67 22.59 -3.42
CA PHE A 221 1.35 22.99 -3.94
C PHE A 221 0.57 23.91 -3.00
N GLY A 222 1.11 24.20 -1.80
CA GLY A 222 0.55 25.15 -0.84
C GLY A 222 -0.94 24.91 -0.55
N VAL A 223 -1.81 25.76 -1.11
CA VAL A 223 -3.27 25.75 -0.92
C VAL A 223 -3.92 24.42 -1.32
N MET A 224 -3.34 23.65 -2.24
CA MET A 224 -3.89 22.33 -2.65
C MET A 224 -3.50 21.16 -1.72
N ALA A 225 -2.78 21.42 -0.63
CA ALA A 225 -2.34 20.37 0.28
C ALA A 225 -3.48 19.56 0.93
N TRP A 226 -4.69 20.14 1.06
CA TRP A 226 -5.87 19.44 1.58
C TRP A 226 -6.35 18.29 0.68
N ILE A 227 -5.99 18.29 -0.60
CA ILE A 227 -6.34 17.24 -1.55
C ILE A 227 -5.62 15.94 -1.18
N MET A 228 -4.39 16.02 -0.67
CA MET A 228 -3.58 14.82 -0.38
C MET A 228 -4.13 13.96 0.76
N PRO A 229 -4.51 14.49 1.95
CA PRO A 229 -5.17 13.70 2.99
C PRO A 229 -6.47 13.06 2.52
N VAL A 230 -7.25 13.76 1.70
CA VAL A 230 -8.51 13.25 1.13
C VAL A 230 -8.23 12.11 0.15
N PHE A 231 -7.27 12.27 -0.75
CA PHE A 231 -6.88 11.24 -1.70
C PHE A 231 -6.21 10.04 -1.03
N VAL A 232 -5.30 10.26 -0.09
CA VAL A 232 -4.63 9.20 0.68
C VAL A 232 -5.65 8.44 1.52
N GLY A 233 -6.49 9.16 2.26
CA GLY A 233 -7.57 8.58 3.05
C GLY A 233 -8.52 7.77 2.17
N LEU A 234 -9.02 8.33 1.07
CA LEU A 234 -9.93 7.60 0.19
C LEU A 234 -9.24 6.43 -0.54
N SER A 235 -7.94 6.52 -0.84
CA SER A 235 -7.19 5.38 -1.37
C SER A 235 -7.06 4.23 -0.36
N THR A 236 -6.86 4.55 0.93
CA THR A 236 -6.87 3.53 2.01
C THR A 236 -8.27 2.97 2.27
N PHE A 237 -9.30 3.79 2.05
CA PHE A 237 -10.72 3.47 2.19
C PHE A 237 -11.23 2.48 1.13
N LEU A 238 -10.66 2.47 -0.08
CA LEU A 238 -11.14 1.64 -1.19
C LEU A 238 -10.26 0.44 -1.51
N HIS A 239 -9.02 0.41 -1.02
CA HIS A 239 -8.18 -0.79 -1.09
C HIS A 239 -8.82 -1.99 -0.39
N SER A 240 -9.70 -1.73 0.58
CA SER A 240 -10.42 -2.72 1.39
C SER A 240 -11.77 -3.17 0.79
N GLY A 241 -12.17 -2.63 -0.37
CA GLY A 241 -13.49 -2.87 -0.97
C GLY A 241 -13.56 -3.99 -2.01
N CYS A 242 -12.45 -4.61 -2.42
CA CYS A 242 -12.49 -5.66 -3.42
C CYS A 242 -11.66 -6.89 -3.03
N LEU A 243 -12.33 -8.03 -3.11
CA LEU A 243 -11.84 -9.41 -3.02
C LEU A 243 -11.50 -9.89 -1.61
N GLU A 244 -12.55 -10.13 -0.83
CA GLU A 244 -12.72 -11.42 -0.12
C GLU A 244 -14.09 -12.01 -0.44
#